data_AF-A0A9E8ZI37-F1
#
_entry.id   AF-A0A9E8ZI37-F1
#
_cell.length_a   1.000
_cell.length_b   1.000
_cell.length_c   1.000
_cell.angle_alpha   90.00
_cell.angle_beta   90.00
_cell.angle_gamma   90.00
#
_symmetry.space_group_name_H-M   'P 1'
#
loop_
_entity.id
_entity.type
_entity.pdbx_description
1 polymer ?
#
loop_
_entity_poly.entity_id
_entity_poly.type
_entity_poly.pdbx_seq_one_letter_code
_entity_poly.pdbx_strand_id
1 'polypeptide(L)'
;MTWLYTILSLVGLFLAYRVLCAVLDFYIAATNQTKRGMSVLLETIGGNLIIFLGFLAFLCVYLTQPPIKFDVWESAGWRTEVIESTNIDGILTGISQRYRDQRASATYLWNNAKALSRQAQRLSRSSQGSACSSMTSDSKDLVLQFCVQGDASRFEVTYPKPAAPALAQVSQEKTSQ
;
A
#
# COMPACT_ATOMS: atom_id res chain seq x y z
N MET A 1 -3.08 2.93 -13.67
CA MET A 1 -4.11 1.87 -13.74
C MET A 1 -3.86 0.82 -14.84
N THR A 2 -3.03 1.07 -15.84
CA THR A 2 -2.77 0.14 -16.97
C THR A 2 -2.04 -1.15 -16.58
N TRP A 3 -1.04 -1.09 -15.68
CA TRP A 3 -0.25 -2.26 -15.29
C TRP A 3 -1.05 -3.37 -14.59
N LEU A 4 -2.12 -3.03 -13.87
CA LEU A 4 -2.96 -4.00 -13.17
C LEU A 4 -3.77 -4.87 -14.15
N TYR A 5 -4.32 -4.25 -15.19
CA TYR A 5 -5.00 -4.96 -16.27
C TYR A 5 -4.04 -5.89 -17.02
N THR A 6 -2.80 -5.47 -17.23
CA THR A 6 -1.79 -6.30 -17.87
C THR A 6 -1.48 -7.55 -17.03
N ILE A 7 -1.31 -7.39 -15.70
CA ILE A 7 -1.06 -8.51 -14.79
C ILE A 7 -2.26 -9.46 -14.76
N LEU A 8 -3.48 -8.93 -14.61
CA LEU A 8 -4.71 -9.74 -14.60
C LEU A 8 -4.92 -10.48 -15.92
N SER A 9 -4.60 -9.83 -17.05
CA SER A 9 -4.68 -10.45 -18.38
C SER A 9 -3.64 -11.56 -18.55
N LEU A 10 -2.41 -11.36 -18.09
CA LEU A 10 -1.37 -12.40 -18.12
C LEU A 10 -1.71 -13.59 -17.23
N VAL A 11 -2.26 -13.36 -16.03
CA VAL A 11 -2.73 -14.42 -15.14
C VAL A 11 -3.92 -15.17 -15.76
N GLY A 12 -4.88 -14.45 -16.36
CA GLY A 12 -6.00 -15.05 -17.06
C GLY A 12 -5.57 -15.89 -18.27
N LEU A 13 -4.63 -15.40 -19.06
CA LEU A 13 -4.05 -16.12 -20.19
C LEU A 13 -3.30 -17.38 -19.73
N PHE A 14 -2.55 -17.30 -18.63
CA PHE A 14 -1.84 -18.43 -18.05
C PHE A 14 -2.80 -19.51 -17.53
N LEU A 15 -3.90 -19.11 -16.86
CA LEU A 15 -4.95 -20.02 -16.41
C LEU A 15 -5.65 -20.69 -17.61
N ALA A 16 -5.99 -19.91 -18.65
CA ALA A 16 -6.59 -20.45 -19.88
C ALA A 16 -5.66 -21.45 -20.58
N TYR A 17 -4.36 -21.16 -20.64
CA TYR A 17 -3.35 -22.08 -21.18
C TYR A 17 -3.27 -23.38 -20.38
N ARG A 18 -3.28 -23.30 -19.04
CA ARG A 18 -3.27 -24.49 -18.16
C ARG A 18 -4.53 -25.34 -18.31
N VAL A 19 -5.70 -24.72 -18.44
CA VAL A 19 -6.95 -25.43 -18.72
C VAL A 19 -6.91 -26.10 -20.08
N LEU A 20 -6.38 -25.42 -21.11
CA LEU A 20 -6.22 -26.01 -22.44
C LEU A 20 -5.31 -27.25 -22.41
N CYS A 21 -4.18 -27.19 -21.72
CA CYS A 21 -3.30 -28.34 -21.50
C CYS A 21 -4.02 -29.49 -20.76
N ALA A 22 -4.79 -29.18 -19.71
CA ALA A 22 -5.55 -30.18 -18.96
C ALA A 22 -6.63 -30.87 -19.82
N VAL A 23 -7.30 -30.12 -20.70
CA VAL A 23 -8.29 -30.66 -21.63
C VAL A 23 -7.62 -31.53 -22.69
N LEU A 24 -6.46 -31.13 -23.21
CA LEU A 24 -5.64 -31.93 -24.13
C LEU A 24 -5.19 -33.25 -23.47
N ASP A 25 -4.69 -33.19 -22.24
CA ASP A 25 -4.27 -34.36 -21.47
C ASP A 25 -5.46 -35.30 -21.19
N PHE A 26 -6.63 -34.74 -20.85
CA PHE A 26 -7.85 -35.53 -20.67
C PHE A 26 -8.31 -36.18 -21.98
N TYR A 27 -8.24 -35.46 -23.10
CA TYR A 27 -8.61 -36.01 -24.42
C TYR A 27 -7.68 -37.16 -24.83
N ILE A 28 -6.37 -37.04 -24.56
CA ILE A 28 -5.37 -38.09 -24.80
C ILE A 28 -5.58 -39.28 -23.83
N ALA A 29 -5.91 -39.02 -22.57
CA ALA A 29 -6.17 -40.05 -21.57
C ALA A 29 -7.50 -40.79 -21.81
N ALA A 30 -8.54 -40.09 -22.27
CA ALA A 30 -9.85 -40.68 -22.58
C ALA A 30 -9.80 -41.58 -23.82
N THR A 31 -8.93 -41.26 -24.78
CA THR A 31 -8.67 -42.10 -25.96
C THR A 31 -7.77 -43.30 -25.65
N ASN A 32 -6.91 -43.21 -24.63
CA ASN A 32 -6.07 -44.31 -24.15
C ASN A 32 -6.48 -44.76 -22.74
N GLN A 33 -7.51 -45.62 -22.66
CA GLN A 33 -8.03 -46.31 -21.46
C GLN A 33 -6.94 -46.99 -20.60
N THR A 34 -6.13 -46.21 -19.89
CA THR A 34 -4.99 -46.69 -19.11
C THR A 34 -4.98 -46.03 -17.74
N LYS A 35 -4.73 -46.82 -16.69
CA LYS A 35 -4.68 -46.38 -15.29
C LYS A 35 -3.70 -45.21 -15.04
N ARG A 36 -2.74 -44.95 -15.94
CA ARG A 36 -1.82 -43.80 -15.89
C ARG A 36 -2.51 -42.46 -16.17
N GLY A 37 -3.52 -42.42 -17.05
CA GLY A 37 -4.23 -41.18 -17.38
C GLY A 37 -4.96 -40.57 -16.18
N MET A 38 -5.44 -41.41 -15.26
CA MET A 38 -6.16 -40.97 -14.06
C MET A 38 -5.23 -40.33 -13.00
N SER A 39 -3.96 -40.75 -12.94
CA SER A 39 -2.95 -40.12 -12.06
C SER A 39 -2.58 -38.73 -12.54
N VAL A 40 -2.35 -38.57 -13.85
CA VAL A 40 -2.05 -37.28 -14.48
C VAL A 40 -3.23 -36.33 -14.35
N LEU A 41 -4.46 -36.83 -14.53
CA LEU A 41 -5.67 -36.02 -14.33
C LEU A 41 -5.78 -35.48 -12.89
N LEU A 42 -5.48 -36.31 -11.90
CA LEU A 42 -5.56 -35.92 -10.49
C LEU A 42 -4.50 -34.88 -10.12
N GLU A 43 -3.27 -35.02 -10.63
CA GLU A 43 -2.20 -34.03 -10.45
C GLU A 43 -2.55 -32.69 -11.11
N THR A 44 -3.13 -32.71 -12.32
CA THR A 44 -3.50 -31.50 -13.04
C THR A 44 -4.69 -30.78 -12.38
N ILE A 45 -5.70 -31.51 -11.92
CA ILE A 45 -6.82 -30.94 -11.16
C ILE A 45 -6.34 -30.38 -9.82
N GLY A 46 -5.50 -31.14 -9.09
CA GLY A 46 -4.94 -30.71 -7.81
C GLY A 46 -4.07 -29.45 -7.94
N GLY A 47 -3.20 -29.40 -8.95
CA GLY A 47 -2.37 -28.23 -9.25
C GLY A 47 -3.20 -26.99 -9.58
N ASN A 48 -4.25 -27.14 -10.41
CA ASN A 48 -5.14 -26.03 -10.74
C ASN A 48 -5.94 -25.54 -9.53
N LEU A 49 -6.37 -26.44 -8.64
CA LEU A 49 -7.06 -26.07 -7.41
C LEU A 49 -6.15 -25.24 -6.48
N ILE A 50 -4.88 -25.62 -6.33
CA ILE A 50 -3.91 -24.89 -5.50
C ILE A 50 -3.66 -23.49 -6.07
N ILE A 51 -3.50 -23.36 -7.40
CA ILE A 51 -3.30 -22.06 -8.05
C ILE A 51 -4.56 -21.18 -7.87
N PHE A 52 -5.74 -21.75 -8.04
CA PHE A 52 -7.01 -21.04 -7.86
C PHE A 52 -7.19 -20.55 -6.43
N LEU A 53 -6.92 -21.39 -5.43
CA LEU A 53 -6.97 -21.01 -4.02
C LEU A 53 -5.92 -19.94 -3.67
N GLY A 54 -4.70 -20.03 -4.24
CA GLY A 54 -3.66 -19.03 -4.09
C GLY A 54 -4.07 -17.67 -4.67
N PHE A 55 -4.70 -17.66 -5.85
CA PHE A 55 -5.25 -16.44 -6.45
C PHE A 55 -6.39 -15.86 -5.61
N LEU A 56 -7.30 -16.71 -5.10
CA LEU A 56 -8.40 -16.26 -4.25
C LEU A 56 -7.89 -15.65 -2.94
N ALA A 57 -6.86 -16.25 -2.32
CA ALA A 57 -6.21 -15.73 -1.13
C ALA A 57 -5.52 -14.38 -1.41
N PHE A 58 -4.81 -14.26 -2.54
CA PHE A 58 -4.21 -12.99 -2.98
C PHE A 58 -5.27 -11.91 -3.22
N LEU A 59 -6.38 -12.25 -3.90
CA LEU A 59 -7.49 -11.33 -4.15
C LEU A 59 -8.14 -10.90 -2.84
N CYS A 60 -8.33 -11.82 -1.89
CA CYS A 60 -8.86 -11.51 -0.56
C CYS A 60 -7.93 -10.54 0.19
N VAL A 61 -6.62 -10.79 0.21
CA VAL A 61 -5.64 -9.88 0.83
C VAL A 61 -5.63 -8.51 0.16
N TYR A 62 -5.81 -8.45 -1.16
CA TYR A 62 -5.84 -7.19 -1.91
C TYR A 62 -7.13 -6.39 -1.65
N LEU A 63 -8.28 -7.04 -1.65
CA LEU A 63 -9.59 -6.40 -1.44
C LEU A 63 -9.85 -6.02 0.02
N THR A 64 -9.19 -6.68 0.97
CA THR A 64 -9.34 -6.40 2.41
C THR A 64 -8.32 -5.39 2.93
N GLN A 65 -7.44 -4.83 2.08
CA GLN A 65 -6.55 -3.77 2.54
C GLN A 65 -7.39 -2.57 3.01
N PRO A 66 -7.29 -2.19 4.30
CA PRO A 66 -8.03 -1.08 4.82
C PRO A 66 -7.64 0.21 4.08
N PRO A 67 -8.60 1.08 3.76
CA PRO A 67 -8.29 2.31 3.04
C PRO A 67 -7.35 3.19 3.87
N ILE A 68 -6.21 3.54 3.29
CA ILE A 68 -5.32 4.56 3.84
C ILE A 68 -5.99 5.91 3.60
N LYS A 69 -6.29 6.64 4.66
CA LYS A 69 -6.85 8.00 4.56
C LYS A 69 -5.74 9.03 4.68
N PHE A 70 -5.82 10.04 3.83
CA PHE A 70 -4.89 11.16 3.82
C PHE A 70 -5.68 12.45 3.99
N ASP A 71 -5.40 13.18 5.05
CA ASP A 71 -5.97 14.50 5.28
C ASP A 71 -4.86 15.53 5.39
N VAL A 72 -5.13 16.73 4.91
CA VAL A 72 -4.23 17.87 5.03
C VAL A 72 -5.01 19.04 5.57
N TRP A 73 -4.53 19.66 6.64
CA TRP A 73 -5.07 20.92 7.13
C TRP A 73 -3.97 21.95 7.27
N GLU A 74 -4.35 23.22 7.14
CA GLU A 74 -3.46 24.35 7.31
C GLU A 74 -4.00 25.25 8.42
N SER A 75 -3.14 25.64 9.36
CA SER A 75 -3.50 26.56 10.44
C SER A 75 -2.29 27.38 10.87
N ALA A 76 -2.49 28.68 11.13
CA ALA A 76 -1.49 29.56 11.75
C ALA A 76 -0.06 29.49 11.16
N GLY A 77 0.08 29.39 9.83
CA GLY A 77 1.39 29.32 9.17
C GLY A 77 2.04 27.92 9.17
N TRP A 78 1.32 26.90 9.63
CA TRP A 78 1.70 25.50 9.61
C TRP A 78 0.81 24.68 8.68
N ARG A 79 1.36 23.63 8.11
CA ARG A 79 0.65 22.58 7.39
C ARG A 79 0.84 21.27 8.14
N THR A 80 -0.26 20.56 8.36
CA THR A 80 -0.24 19.21 8.94
C THR A 80 -0.80 18.23 7.93
N GLU A 81 -0.05 17.17 7.68
CA GLU A 81 -0.49 16.02 6.91
C GLU A 81 -0.76 14.85 7.85
N VAL A 82 -1.94 14.25 7.72
CA VAL A 82 -2.37 13.11 8.51
C VAL A 82 -2.53 11.90 7.63
N ILE A 83 -1.96 10.80 8.09
CA ILE A 83 -2.07 9.47 7.51
C ILE A 83 -2.76 8.61 8.55
N GLU A 84 -3.94 8.10 8.22
CA GLU A 84 -4.70 7.19 9.08
C GLU A 84 -4.80 5.81 8.43
N SER A 85 -4.61 4.77 9.25
CA SER A 85 -4.75 3.37 8.85
C SER A 85 -5.14 2.52 10.06
N THR A 86 -5.81 1.40 9.84
CA THR A 86 -6.09 0.42 10.90
C THR A 86 -4.89 -0.48 11.22
N ASN A 87 -3.78 -0.32 10.48
CA ASN A 87 -2.53 -1.00 10.77
C ASN A 87 -1.31 -0.10 10.53
N ILE A 88 -0.20 -0.44 11.20
CA ILE A 88 1.06 0.29 11.07
C ILE A 88 1.67 0.12 9.68
N ASP A 89 1.52 -1.06 9.07
CA ASP A 89 2.05 -1.31 7.73
C ASP A 89 1.38 -0.41 6.69
N GLY A 90 0.09 -0.10 6.85
CA GLY A 90 -0.63 0.86 6.03
C GLY A 90 -0.16 2.29 6.23
N ILE A 91 0.20 2.69 7.45
CA ILE A 91 0.86 3.99 7.70
C ILE A 91 2.19 4.07 6.97
N LEU A 92 3.05 3.07 7.13
CA LEU A 92 4.37 3.04 6.50
C LEU A 92 4.23 3.05 4.96
N THR A 93 3.33 2.23 4.42
CA THR A 93 2.98 2.23 3.00
C THR A 93 2.49 3.60 2.55
N GLY A 94 1.64 4.25 3.34
CA GLY A 94 1.11 5.58 3.07
C GLY A 94 2.20 6.65 3.00
N ILE A 95 3.17 6.62 3.92
CA ILE A 95 4.35 7.51 3.87
C ILE A 95 5.14 7.27 2.58
N SER A 96 5.41 6.02 2.23
CA SER A 96 6.15 5.69 1.00
C SER A 96 5.42 6.10 -0.27
N GLN A 97 4.09 6.04 -0.28
CA GLN A 97 3.29 6.48 -1.42
C GLN A 97 3.25 8.01 -1.51
N ARG A 98 3.02 8.69 -0.39
CA ARG A 98 2.86 10.15 -0.32
C ARG A 98 4.16 10.90 -0.60
N TYR A 99 5.28 10.38 -0.13
CA TYR A 99 6.59 11.05 -0.21
C TYR A 99 7.55 10.36 -1.19
N ARG A 100 7.05 9.53 -2.10
CA ARG A 100 7.85 8.72 -3.03
C ARG A 100 8.91 9.53 -3.77
N ASP A 101 8.51 10.70 -4.26
CA ASP A 101 9.37 11.56 -5.09
C ASP A 101 10.41 12.31 -4.26
N GLN A 102 10.25 12.33 -2.94
CA GLN A 102 11.15 12.97 -1.98
C GLN A 102 11.92 11.91 -1.19
N ARG A 103 12.66 11.04 -1.87
CA ARG A 103 13.29 9.82 -1.32
C ARG A 103 14.06 10.02 0.00
N ALA A 104 14.75 11.15 0.15
CA ALA A 104 15.47 11.51 1.38
C ALA A 104 14.52 11.80 2.56
N SER A 105 13.47 12.61 2.34
CA SER A 105 12.47 12.89 3.38
C SER A 105 11.61 11.65 3.67
N ALA A 106 11.28 10.83 2.66
CA ALA A 106 10.54 9.58 2.85
C ALA A 106 11.28 8.60 3.76
N THR A 107 12.60 8.44 3.57
CA THR A 107 13.41 7.54 4.40
C THR A 107 13.48 8.02 5.85
N TYR A 108 13.66 9.34 6.04
CA TYR A 108 13.65 9.95 7.37
C TYR A 108 12.29 9.78 8.05
N LEU A 109 11.18 10.11 7.38
CA LEU A 109 9.82 9.98 7.90
C LEU A 109 9.50 8.51 8.23
N TRP A 110 9.88 7.57 7.37
CA TRP A 110 9.67 6.14 7.59
C TRP A 110 10.39 5.65 8.86
N ASN A 111 11.66 6.00 9.03
CA ASN A 111 12.44 5.56 10.19
C ASN A 111 11.87 6.13 11.49
N ASN A 112 11.48 7.40 11.51
CA ASN A 112 10.88 8.03 12.68
C ASN A 112 9.47 7.52 12.97
N ALA A 113 8.62 7.32 11.95
CA ALA A 113 7.31 6.69 12.13
C ALA A 113 7.42 5.28 12.72
N LYS A 114 8.43 4.51 12.30
CA LYS A 114 8.72 3.18 12.86
C LYS A 114 9.18 3.24 14.32
N ALA A 115 9.98 4.24 14.70
CA ALA A 115 10.40 4.43 16.09
C ALA A 115 9.22 4.86 16.98
N LEU A 116 8.45 5.85 16.54
CA LEU A 116 7.30 6.40 17.27
C LEU A 116 6.17 5.37 17.43
N SER A 117 5.87 4.57 16.40
CA SER A 117 4.87 3.51 16.48
C SER A 117 5.21 2.45 17.54
N ARG A 118 6.48 2.05 17.64
CA ARG A 118 6.94 1.13 18.68
C ARG A 118 6.77 1.71 20.08
N GLN A 119 7.02 3.00 20.26
CA GLN A 119 6.81 3.68 21.55
C GLN A 119 5.33 3.79 21.89
N ALA A 120 4.49 4.23 20.94
CA ALA A 120 3.05 4.34 21.13
C ALA A 120 2.39 2.99 21.43
N GLN A 121 2.83 1.92 20.78
CA GLN A 121 2.36 0.56 21.08
C GLN A 121 2.73 0.10 22.49
N ARG A 122 3.95 0.40 22.96
CA ARG A 122 4.37 0.09 24.34
C ARG A 122 3.50 0.83 25.35
N LEU A 123 3.25 2.11 25.10
CA LEU A 123 2.39 2.94 25.94
C LEU A 123 0.94 2.41 25.94
N SER A 124 0.37 2.12 24.77
CA SER A 124 -1.01 1.63 24.63
C SER A 124 -1.24 0.32 25.38
N ARG A 125 -0.27 -0.60 25.36
CA ARG A 125 -0.32 -1.85 26.14
C ARG A 125 -0.27 -1.61 27.65
N SER A 126 0.40 -0.54 28.07
CA SER A 126 0.51 -0.16 29.49
C SER A 126 -0.71 0.60 30.00
N SER A 127 -1.42 1.34 29.14
CA SER A 127 -2.45 2.31 29.55
C SER A 127 -3.90 1.88 29.28
N GLN A 128 -4.17 0.66 28.77
CA GLN A 128 -5.53 0.18 28.41
C GLN A 128 -6.38 1.22 27.66
N GLY A 129 -5.75 1.97 26.75
CA GLY A 129 -6.37 3.14 26.14
C GLY A 129 -5.37 3.84 25.22
N SER A 130 -5.88 4.72 24.37
CA SER A 130 -5.11 5.40 23.32
C SER A 130 -3.78 5.97 23.82
N ALA A 131 -2.72 5.84 23.02
CA ALA A 131 -1.41 6.39 23.35
C ALA A 131 -0.78 7.09 22.14
N CYS A 132 -0.16 8.23 22.39
CA CYS A 132 0.57 9.00 21.40
C CYS A 132 2.05 9.12 21.78
N SER A 133 2.92 9.09 20.78
CA SER A 133 4.31 9.51 20.89
C SER A 133 4.59 10.58 19.86
N SER A 134 5.36 11.59 20.24
CA SER A 134 5.74 12.70 19.37
C SER A 134 7.24 12.91 19.37
N MET A 135 7.77 13.39 18.26
CA MET A 135 9.15 13.82 18.11
C MET A 135 9.18 15.14 17.34
N THR A 136 10.01 16.06 17.80
CA THR A 136 10.25 17.34 17.13
C THR A 136 11.68 17.35 16.60
N SER A 137 11.90 17.89 15.40
CA SER A 137 13.25 18.07 14.87
C SER A 137 14.04 19.06 15.73
N ASP A 138 15.37 18.98 15.68
CA ASP A 138 16.25 19.91 16.40
C ASP A 138 16.02 21.37 15.99
N SER A 139 15.65 21.59 14.72
CA SER A 139 15.30 22.92 14.20
C SER A 139 13.93 23.42 14.65
N LYS A 140 13.11 22.58 15.29
CA LYS A 140 11.71 22.84 15.68
C LYS A 140 10.74 23.16 14.54
N ASP A 141 11.18 22.98 13.29
CA ASP A 141 10.36 23.20 12.10
C ASP A 141 9.57 21.95 11.69
N LEU A 142 9.80 20.80 12.32
CA LEU A 142 9.10 19.57 11.99
C LEU A 142 8.64 18.87 13.26
N VAL A 143 7.34 18.61 13.35
CA VAL A 143 6.74 17.83 14.44
C VAL A 143 6.12 16.59 13.84
N LEU A 144 6.57 15.43 14.31
CA LEU A 144 6.05 14.11 13.96
C LEU A 144 5.30 13.55 15.15
N GLN A 145 4.09 13.05 14.93
CA GLN A 145 3.29 12.44 15.99
C GLN A 145 2.69 11.13 15.49
N PHE A 146 2.74 10.10 16.34
CA PHE A 146 2.11 8.81 16.08
C PHE A 146 1.19 8.47 17.25
N CYS A 147 -0.07 8.20 16.95
CA CYS A 147 -1.09 7.84 17.92
C CYS A 147 -1.70 6.47 17.58
N VAL A 148 -1.92 5.65 18.61
CA VAL A 148 -2.69 4.41 18.56
C VAL A 148 -3.95 4.63 19.37
N GLN A 149 -5.12 4.40 18.78
CA GLN A 149 -6.43 4.50 19.46
C GLN A 149 -7.30 3.31 19.07
N GLY A 150 -7.42 2.34 19.97
CA GLY A 150 -8.07 1.06 19.66
C GLY A 150 -7.35 0.37 18.50
N ASP A 151 -8.12 0.05 17.44
CA ASP A 151 -7.59 -0.56 16.22
C ASP A 151 -7.10 0.46 15.17
N ALA A 152 -7.24 1.76 15.43
CA ALA A 152 -6.79 2.80 14.52
C ALA A 152 -5.39 3.31 14.90
N SER A 153 -4.54 3.47 13.89
CA SER A 153 -3.25 4.14 13.97
C SER A 153 -3.28 5.42 13.15
N ARG A 154 -2.71 6.49 13.69
CA ARG A 154 -2.67 7.80 13.07
C ARG A 154 -1.26 8.36 13.13
N PHE A 155 -0.75 8.83 12.01
CA PHE A 155 0.53 9.49 11.92
C PHE A 155 0.35 10.90 11.37
N GLU A 156 0.90 11.88 12.07
CA GLU A 156 0.80 13.28 11.73
C GLU A 156 2.19 13.86 11.49
N VAL A 157 2.30 14.66 10.43
CA VAL A 157 3.51 15.38 10.05
C VAL A 157 3.14 16.85 9.96
N THR A 158 3.63 17.65 10.90
CA THR A 158 3.41 19.11 10.94
C THR A 158 4.69 19.85 10.60
N TYR A 159 4.62 20.73 9.62
CA TYR A 159 5.75 21.52 9.11
C TYR A 159 5.31 22.95 8.75
N PRO A 160 6.21 23.94 8.73
CA PRO A 160 5.85 25.30 8.38
C PRO A 160 5.33 25.33 6.95
N LYS A 161 4.29 26.14 6.72
CA LYS A 161 3.70 26.32 5.41
C LYS A 161 4.81 26.80 4.46
N PRO A 162 5.00 26.15 3.30
CA PRO A 162 5.94 26.65 2.32
C PRO A 162 5.56 28.10 1.98
N ALA A 163 6.55 29.00 2.01
CA ALA A 163 6.35 30.35 1.51
C ALA A 163 5.72 30.23 0.12
N ALA A 164 4.60 30.92 -0.11
CA ALA A 164 3.97 30.92 -1.43
C ALA A 164 5.08 31.22 -2.45
N PRO A 165 5.21 30.43 -3.54
CA PRO A 165 6.15 30.81 -4.57
C PRO A 165 5.78 32.23 -4.95
N ALA A 166 6.73 33.16 -4.84
CA ALA A 166 6.57 34.47 -5.41
C ALA A 166 6.16 34.22 -6.86
N LEU A 167 4.89 34.49 -7.18
CA LEU A 167 4.41 34.42 -8.54
C LEU A 167 5.37 35.29 -9.33
N ALA A 168 6.26 34.66 -10.08
CA ALA A 168 7.10 35.34 -11.03
C ALA A 168 6.12 36.17 -11.85
N GLN A 169 6.20 37.49 -11.70
CA GLN A 169 5.58 38.42 -12.60
C GLN A 169 6.20 38.15 -13.97
N VAL A 170 5.70 37.14 -14.68
CA VAL A 170 5.73 37.13 -16.13
C VAL A 170 4.71 38.18 -16.51
N SER A 171 5.17 39.43 -16.43
CA SER A 171 4.51 40.57 -17.04
C SER A 171 4.16 40.15 -18.45
N GLN A 172 2.87 40.15 -18.75
CA GLN A 172 2.39 40.08 -20.11
C GLN A 172 2.98 41.28 -20.84
N GLU A 173 4.14 41.11 -21.46
CA GLU A 173 4.60 42.01 -22.51
C GLU A 173 3.72 41.74 -23.72
N LYS A 174 2.64 42.50 -23.66
CA LYS A 174 1.60 42.71 -24.65
C LYS A 174 2.26 43.06 -25.99
N THR A 175 2.10 42.12 -26.91
CA THR A 175 1.85 42.33 -28.34
C THR A 175 1.79 43.81 -28.77
N SER A 176 2.89 44.32 -29.33
CA SER A 176 3.05 45.52 -30.17
C SER A 176 4.55 45.49 -30.55
N GLN A 177 5.00 45.24 -31.76
CA GLN A 177 4.53 45.57 -33.11
C GLN A 177 5.01 44.51 -34.10
#